data_AF-A0A562M7I8-F1
#
_entry.id   AF-A0A562M7I8-F1
#
_cell.length_a   1.000
_cell.length_b   1.000
_cell.length_c   1.000
_cell.angle_alpha   90.00
_cell.angle_beta   90.00
_cell.angle_gamma   90.00
#
_symmetry.space_group_name_H-M   'P 1'
#
loop_
_entity.id
_entity.type
_entity.pdbx_description
1 polymer ?
#
loop_
_entity_poly.entity_id
_entity_poly.type
_entity_poly.pdbx_seq_one_letter_code
_entity_poly.pdbx_strand_id
1 'polypeptide(L)' 'TFRANAADLFNAINEEHVAVDIGARFPLNDIVEAHRAAEARKVVGAIVIDV' A
#
# COMPACT_ATOMS: atom_id res chain seq x y z
N THR A 1 -10.65 -7.01 -18.48
CA THR A 1 -9.24 -6.90 -18.92
C THR A 1 -8.44 -6.26 -17.81
N PHE A 2 -7.26 -6.78 -17.46
CA PHE A 2 -6.47 -6.27 -16.31
C PHE A 2 -6.18 -4.76 -16.38
N ARG A 3 -5.90 -4.24 -17.57
CA ARG A 3 -5.62 -2.81 -17.80
C ARG A 3 -6.85 -1.91 -17.63
N ALA A 4 -8.05 -2.38 -17.99
CA ALA A 4 -9.28 -1.60 -17.81
C ALA A 4 -9.61 -1.48 -16.32
N ASN A 5 -9.52 -2.59 -15.58
CA ASN A 5 -9.74 -2.59 -14.13
C ASN A 5 -8.75 -1.65 -13.40
N ALA A 6 -7.49 -1.59 -13.85
CA ALA A 6 -6.52 -0.66 -13.29
C ALA A 6 -6.89 0.80 -13.58
N ALA A 7 -7.34 1.12 -14.80
CA ALA A 7 -7.77 2.46 -15.16
C ALA A 7 -8.96 2.92 -14.31
N ASP A 8 -9.96 2.05 -14.11
CA ASP A 8 -11.12 2.35 -13.27
C ASP A 8 -10.72 2.60 -11.81
N LEU A 9 -9.81 1.80 -11.26
CA LEU A 9 -9.28 2.00 -9.90
C LEU A 9 -8.56 3.34 -9.76
N PHE A 10 -7.67 3.69 -10.70
CA PHE A 10 -6.95 4.96 -10.66
C PHE A 10 -7.89 6.16 -10.81
N ASN A 11 -8.92 6.06 -11.65
CA ASN A 11 -9.94 7.10 -11.75
C ASN A 11 -10.69 7.27 -10.42
N ALA A 12 -11.08 6.18 -9.77
CA ALA A 12 -11.75 6.24 -8.46
C ALA A 12 -10.86 6.84 -7.36
N ILE A 13 -9.54 6.62 -7.41
CA ILE A 13 -8.58 7.28 -6.51
C ILE A 13 -8.50 8.78 -6.82
N ASN A 14 -8.40 9.16 -8.10
CA ASN A 14 -8.33 10.57 -8.54
C ASN A 14 -9.61 11.35 -8.21
N GLU A 15 -10.76 10.69 -8.26
CA GLU A 15 -12.07 11.25 -7.90
C GLU A 15 -12.33 11.22 -6.39
N GLU A 16 -11.34 10.83 -5.56
CA GLU A 16 -11.44 10.71 -4.10
C GLU A 16 -12.51 9.70 -3.62
N HIS A 17 -13.07 8.89 -4.52
CA HIS A 17 -14.00 7.81 -4.18
C HIS A 17 -13.32 6.67 -3.42
N VAL A 18 -11.99 6.51 -3.56
CA VAL A 18 -11.19 5.49 -2.86
C VAL A 18 -9.99 6.16 -2.19
N ALA A 19 -9.97 6.12 -0.85
CA ALA A 19 -8.82 6.54 -0.06
C ALA A 19 -7.87 5.35 0.20
N VAL A 20 -6.57 5.56 0.02
CA VAL A 20 -5.53 4.58 0.35
C VAL A 20 -4.68 5.12 1.48
N ASP A 21 -4.88 4.60 2.68
CA ASP A 21 -4.10 4.97 3.85
C ASP A 21 -2.77 4.21 3.88
N ILE A 22 -1.66 4.95 3.91
CA ILE A 22 -0.33 4.39 4.12
C ILE A 22 -0.09 4.31 5.63
N GLY A 23 -0.17 3.10 6.17
CA GLY A 23 0.00 2.83 7.59
C GLY A 23 1.45 2.80 8.06
N ALA A 24 2.38 2.45 7.17
CA ALA A 24 3.81 2.47 7.47
C ALA A 24 4.64 2.54 6.18
N ARG A 25 5.86 3.06 6.34
CA ARG A 25 6.91 3.05 5.32
C ARG A 25 8.17 2.45 5.91
N PHE A 26 8.84 1.60 5.15
CA PHE A 26 10.12 1.00 5.52
C PHE A 26 11.13 1.20 4.39
N PRO A 27 12.39 1.55 4.68
CA PRO A 27 13.43 1.48 3.66
C PRO A 27 13.65 0.02 3.25
N LEU A 28 14.13 -0.23 2.03
CA LEU A 28 14.41 -1.58 1.53
C LEU A 28 15.37 -2.37 2.45
N ASN A 29 16.29 -1.69 3.12
CA ASN A 29 17.21 -2.29 4.08
C ASN A 29 16.48 -2.93 5.29
N ASP A 30 15.27 -2.46 5.61
CA ASP A 30 14.46 -2.93 6.73
C ASP A 30 13.34 -3.88 6.28
N ILE A 31 13.47 -4.52 5.12
CA ILE A 31 12.44 -5.41 4.55
C ILE A 31 12.02 -6.54 5.51
N VAL A 32 12.96 -7.04 6.32
CA VAL A 32 12.67 -8.07 7.33
C VAL A 32 11.72 -7.53 8.40
N GLU A 33 11.92 -6.28 8.84
CA GLU A 33 11.07 -5.67 9.85
C GLU A 33 9.69 -5.31 9.29
N ALA A 34 9.62 -4.90 8.03
CA ALA A 34 8.35 -4.67 7.34
C ALA A 34 7.45 -5.92 7.36
N HIS A 35 8.02 -7.10 7.09
CA HIS A 35 7.29 -8.37 7.14
C HIS A 35 6.87 -8.74 8.56
N ARG A 36 7.77 -8.60 9.55
CA ARG A 36 7.42 -8.85 10.96
C ARG A 36 6.28 -7.94 11.43
N ALA A 37 6.30 -6.67 11.04
CA ALA A 37 5.24 -5.72 11.39
C ALA A 37 3.89 -6.11 10.76
N ALA A 38 3.90 -6.58 9.51
CA ALA A 38 2.72 -7.08 8.82
C ALA A 38 2.15 -8.35 9.48
N GLU A 39 2.98 -9.35 9.75
CA GLU A 39 2.60 -10.62 10.38
C GLU A 39 2.03 -10.42 11.79
N ALA A 40 2.65 -9.52 12.56
CA ALA A 40 2.20 -9.17 13.90
C ALA A 40 0.96 -8.27 13.93
N ARG A 41 0.41 -7.87 12.76
CA ARG A 41 -0.72 -6.92 12.62
C ARG A 41 -0.48 -5.60 13.37
N LYS A 42 0.77 -5.14 13.40
CA LYS A 42 1.15 -3.86 14.06
C LYS A 42 0.80 -2.64 13.21
N VAL A 43 0.61 -2.83 11.91
CA VAL A 43 0.28 -1.78 10.96
C VAL A 43 -1.11 -2.01 10.40
N VAL A 44 -1.91 -0.94 10.33
CA VAL A 44 -3.20 -0.90 9.65
C VAL A 44 -3.05 -0.03 8.41
N GLY A 45 -3.57 -0.49 7.27
CA GLY A 45 -3.39 0.18 5.98
C GLY A 45 -2.23 -0.39 5.16
N ALA A 46 -1.86 0.31 4.10
CA ALA A 46 -0.81 -0.12 3.19
C ALA A 46 0.59 0.05 3.82
N ILE A 47 1.46 -0.92 3.57
CA ILE A 47 2.90 -0.82 3.86
C ILE A 47 3.62 -0.51 2.55
N VAL A 48 4.45 0.53 2.54
CA VAL A 48 5.27 0.91 1.38
C VAL A 48 6.74 0.62 1.68
N ILE A 49 7.45 0.10 0.67
CA ILE A 49 8.90 -0.09 0.71
C ILE A 49 9.55 0.98 -0.16
N ASP A 50 10.36 1.83 0.45
CA ASP A 50 11.09 2.90 -0.23
C ASP A 50 12.50 2.40 -0.61
N VAL A 51 12.93 2.69 -1.85
CA VAL A 51 14.23 2.27 -2.43
C VAL A 51 15.30 3.35 -2.34
#